data_AF-M1EDS5-F1
#
_entry.id   AF-M1EDS5-F1
#
_cell.length_a   1.000
_cell.length_b   1.000
_cell.length_c   1.000
_cell.angle_alpha   90.00
_cell.angle_beta   90.00
_cell.angle_gamma   90.00
#
_symmetry.space_group_name_H-M   'P 1'
#
loop_
_entity.id
_entity.type
_entity.pdbx_description
1 polymer ?
#
loop_
_entity_poly.entity_id
_entity_poly.type
_entity_poly.pdbx_seq_one_letter_code
_entity_poly.pdbx_strand_id
1 'polypeptide(L)' 'GLKIPPGCELVVGGEPQCWAEGHCLLVDDSFLHTVAHNGSPEDGPRVVFIVDLWHPNVAGAERQALDFVFAPDP' A
#
# COMPACT_ATOMS: atom_id res chain seq x y z
N GLY A 1 -0.76 -9.55 -4.21
CA GLY A 1 -1.13 -10.01 -2.86
C GLY A 1 -0.45 -11.32 -2.56
N LEU A 2 -0.20 -11.64 -1.29
CA LEU A 2 0.37 -12.94 -0.90
C LEU A 2 -0.72 -13.95 -0.52
N LYS A 3 -1.73 -13.51 0.22
CA LYS A 3 -2.94 -14.28 0.54
C LYS A 3 -4.14 -13.33 0.59
N ILE A 4 -5.14 -13.55 -0.25
CA ILE A 4 -6.28 -12.65 -0.43
C ILE A 4 -7.59 -13.44 -0.26
N PRO A 5 -8.11 -13.56 0.97
CA PRO A 5 -9.44 -14.12 1.19
C PRO A 5 -10.54 -13.22 0.59
N PRO A 6 -11.76 -13.75 0.40
CA PRO A 6 -12.90 -12.96 -0.05
C PRO A 6 -13.22 -11.81 0.93
N GLY A 7 -13.91 -10.77 0.44
CA GLY A 7 -14.38 -9.66 1.27
C GLY A 7 -13.28 -8.65 1.68
N CYS A 8 -12.10 -8.66 1.05
CA CYS A 8 -11.08 -7.64 1.25
C CYS A 8 -11.30 -6.45 0.29
N GLU A 9 -11.40 -5.23 0.82
CA GLU A 9 -11.74 -4.00 0.06
C GLU A 9 -10.75 -2.85 0.34
N LEU A 10 -10.29 -2.17 -0.73
CA LEU A 10 -9.39 -1.00 -0.71
C LEU A 10 -10.01 0.02 -1.61
N VAL A 11 -10.13 1.23 -1.08
CA VAL A 11 -10.57 2.39 -1.84
C VAL A 11 -9.48 3.43 -1.70
N VAL A 12 -9.04 4.01 -2.81
CA VAL A 12 -8.01 5.06 -2.84
C VAL A 12 -8.55 6.23 -3.64
N GLY A 13 -8.59 7.42 -3.05
CA GLY A 13 -9.13 8.61 -3.73
C GLY A 13 -10.61 8.49 -4.13
N GLY A 14 -11.37 7.60 -3.47
CA GLY A 14 -12.76 7.28 -3.81
C GLY A 14 -12.93 6.15 -4.83
N GLU A 15 -11.85 5.63 -5.40
CA GLU A 15 -11.89 4.56 -6.41
C GLU A 15 -11.59 3.18 -5.81
N PRO A 16 -12.50 2.19 -5.95
CA PRO A 16 -12.26 0.82 -5.50
C PRO A 16 -11.11 0.14 -6.24
N GLN A 17 -10.29 -0.61 -5.50
CA GLN A 17 -9.15 -1.37 -5.99
C GLN A 17 -9.36 -2.87 -5.73
N CYS A 18 -8.85 -3.71 -6.64
CA CYS A 18 -9.00 -5.17 -6.55
C CYS A 18 -7.68 -5.86 -6.28
N TRP A 19 -7.53 -6.52 -5.12
CA TRP A 19 -6.39 -7.39 -4.90
C TRP A 19 -6.52 -8.66 -5.71
N ALA A 20 -5.38 -9.15 -6.16
CA ALA A 20 -5.23 -10.52 -6.61
C ALA A 20 -3.94 -11.11 -6.04
N GLU A 21 -3.98 -12.40 -5.69
CA GLU A 21 -2.78 -13.14 -5.33
C GLU A 21 -1.80 -13.18 -6.51
N GLY A 22 -0.51 -13.07 -6.24
CA GLY A 22 0.53 -13.05 -7.28
C GLY A 22 0.62 -11.75 -8.11
N HIS A 23 -0.29 -10.80 -7.94
CA HIS A 23 -0.28 -9.52 -8.66
C HIS A 23 0.02 -8.32 -7.76
N CYS A 24 0.63 -7.28 -8.35
CA CYS A 24 0.87 -6.01 -7.68
C CYS A 24 -0.26 -5.03 -7.97
N LEU A 25 -0.64 -4.28 -6.94
CA LEU A 25 -1.39 -3.03 -7.07
C LEU A 25 -0.40 -1.89 -6.84
N LEU A 26 -0.47 -0.86 -7.67
CA LEU A 26 0.28 0.38 -7.50
C LEU A 26 -0.72 1.49 -7.23
N VAL A 27 -0.60 2.11 -6.06
CA VAL A 27 -1.46 3.20 -5.61
C VAL A 27 -0.60 4.32 -5.05
N ASP A 28 -1.14 5.52 -5.07
CA ASP A 28 -0.59 6.67 -4.35
C ASP A 28 -1.36 6.77 -3.01
N ASP A 29 -0.66 6.47 -1.91
CA ASP A 29 -1.23 6.44 -0.56
C ASP A 29 -1.33 7.83 0.09
N SER A 30 -0.86 8.88 -0.58
CA SER A 30 -1.09 10.27 -0.16
C SER A 30 -2.57 10.68 -0.31
N PHE A 31 -3.32 9.98 -1.18
CA PHE A 31 -4.76 10.14 -1.28
C PHE A 31 -5.47 9.46 -0.10
N LEU A 32 -6.64 9.99 0.28
CA LEU A 32 -7.47 9.36 1.29
C LEU A 32 -7.78 7.92 0.88
N HIS A 33 -7.43 6.98 1.74
CA HIS A 33 -7.58 5.57 1.48
C HIS A 33 -8.23 4.85 2.67
N THR A 34 -9.02 3.83 2.38
CA THR A 34 -9.65 2.96 3.38
C THR A 34 -9.39 1.51 3.05
N VAL A 35 -9.30 0.69 4.10
CA VAL A 35 -9.07 -0.74 3.99
C VAL A 35 -10.06 -1.47 4.89
N ALA A 36 -10.75 -2.47 4.36
CA ALA A 36 -11.66 -3.33 5.11
C ALA A 36 -11.41 -4.81 4.83
N HIS A 37 -11.70 -5.63 5.83
CA HIS A 37 -11.78 -7.08 5.73
C HIS A 37 -13.17 -7.49 6.23
N ASN A 38 -14.12 -7.62 5.30
CA ASN A 38 -15.51 -7.93 5.55
C ASN A 38 -15.81 -9.44 5.51
N GLY A 39 -14.79 -10.27 5.25
CA GLY A 39 -14.88 -11.74 5.36
C GLY A 39 -15.05 -12.21 6.81
N SER A 40 -15.45 -13.47 6.97
CA SER A 40 -15.62 -14.08 8.29
C SER A 40 -14.29 -14.54 8.90
N PRO A 41 -14.23 -14.81 10.22
CA PRO A 41 -12.99 -15.27 10.86
C PRO A 41 -12.40 -16.55 10.23
N GLU A 42 -13.24 -17.45 9.70
CA GLU A 42 -12.82 -18.68 9.04
C GLU A 42 -12.16 -18.47 7.66
N ASP A 43 -12.38 -17.33 6.99
CA ASP A 43 -11.68 -16.98 5.74
C ASP A 43 -10.17 -16.78 5.96
N GLY A 44 -9.78 -16.49 7.20
CA GLY A 44 -8.39 -16.29 7.61
C GLY A 44 -7.83 -14.91 7.24
N PRO A 45 -6.53 -14.68 7.45
CA PRO A 45 -5.95 -13.35 7.28
C PRO A 45 -5.70 -12.99 5.81
N ARG A 46 -5.86 -11.70 5.49
CA ARG A 46 -5.28 -11.08 4.30
C ARG A 46 -3.81 -10.74 4.53
N VAL A 47 -2.94 -11.23 3.66
CA VAL A 47 -1.50 -10.98 3.71
C VAL A 47 -1.06 -10.26 2.43
N VAL A 48 -0.42 -9.10 2.60
CA VAL A 48 0.14 -8.27 1.52
C VAL A 48 1.62 -8.00 1.82
N PHE A 49 2.40 -7.82 0.75
CA PHE A 49 3.75 -7.29 0.84
C PHE A 49 3.72 -5.86 0.30
N ILE A 50 4.14 -4.90 1.13
CA ILE A 50 4.10 -3.47 0.82
C ILE A 50 5.52 -3.03 0.50
N VAL A 51 5.68 -2.29 -0.60
CA VAL A 51 6.95 -1.72 -1.04
C VAL A 51 6.68 -0.27 -1.41
N ASP A 52 7.32 0.64 -0.70
CA ASP A 52 7.23 2.07 -0.98
C ASP A 52 8.27 2.46 -2.03
N LEU A 53 7.85 3.27 -2.99
CA LEU A 53 8.68 3.76 -4.08
C LEU A 53 8.72 5.27 -4.03
N TRP A 54 9.87 5.85 -4.37
CA TRP A 54 9.93 7.28 -4.68
C TRP A 54 8.98 7.61 -5.82
N HIS A 55 8.15 8.64 -5.64
CA HIS A 55 7.35 9.18 -6.72
C HIS A 55 8.28 9.52 -7.91
N PRO A 56 7.91 9.19 -9.16
CA PRO A 56 8.81 9.26 -10.32
C PRO A 56 9.38 10.66 -10.58
N ASN A 57 8.68 11.70 -10.12
CA ASN A 57 9.12 13.09 -10.28
C ASN A 57 10.04 13.61 -9.16
N VAL A 58 10.41 12.78 -8.17
CA VAL A 58 11.35 13.18 -7.11
C VAL A 58 12.77 12.92 -7.57
N ALA A 59 13.54 14.00 -7.74
CA ALA A 59 14.92 13.99 -8.19
C ALA A 59 15.87 13.43 -7.13
N GLY A 60 17.03 12.91 -7.54
CA GLY A 60 17.99 12.29 -6.62
C GLY A 60 18.45 13.19 -5.47
N ALA A 61 18.62 14.50 -5.72
CA ALA A 61 18.99 15.47 -4.69
C ALA A 61 17.86 15.66 -3.64
N GLU A 62 16.60 15.61 -4.06
CA GLU A 62 15.45 15.73 -3.15
C GLU A 62 15.33 14.50 -2.26
N ARG A 63 15.58 13.30 -2.80
CA ARG A 63 15.62 12.05 -2.02
C ARG A 63 16.67 12.11 -0.92
N GLN A 64 17.89 12.54 -1.26
CA GLN A 64 18.98 12.69 -0.29
C GLN A 64 18.65 13.71 0.81
N ALA A 65 17.99 14.82 0.45
CA ALA A 65 17.54 15.81 1.42
C ALA A 65 16.49 15.23 2.37
N LEU A 66 15.53 14.46 1.85
CA LEU A 66 14.50 13.81 2.67
C LEU A 66 15.10 12.73 3.58
N ASP A 67 16.02 11.90 3.08
CA ASP A 67 16.73 10.88 3.88
C ASP A 67 17.51 11.52 5.05
N PHE A 68 18.06 12.72 4.84
CA PHE A 68 18.74 13.47 5.90
C PHE A 68 17.77 14.06 6.92
N VAL A 69 16.66 14.66 6.47
CA VAL A 69 15.66 15.29 7.34
C VAL A 69 14.91 14.26 8.19
N PHE A 70 14.64 13.07 7.63
CA PHE A 70 13.90 11.99 8.28
C PHE A 70 14.80 10.81 8.67
N ALA A 71 16.09 11.06 8.92
CA ALA A 71 17.01 10.02 9.38
C ALA A 71 16.45 9.36 10.66
N PRO A 72 16.43 8.03 10.74
CA PRO A 72 15.99 7.36 11.96
C PRO A 72 16.92 7.74 13.12
N ASP A 73 16.33 7.86 14.32
CA ASP A 73 17.12 8.07 15.53
C ASP A 73 18.16 6.93 15.67
N PRO A 74 19.40 7.25 16.11
CA PRO A 74 20.49 6.29 16.20
C PRO A 74 20.26 5.16 17.22
#